data_AF-A0A0S8DJ51-F1
#
_entry.id   AF-A0A0S8DJ51-F1
#
_cell.length_a   1.000
_cell.length_b   1.000
_cell.length_c   1.000
_cell.angle_alpha   90.00
_cell.angle_beta   90.00
_cell.angle_gamma   90.00
#
_symmetry.space_group_name_H-M   'P 1'
#
loop_
_entity.id
_entity.type
_entity.pdbx_description
1 polymer ?
#
loop_
_entity_poly.entity_id
_entity_poly.type
_entity_poly.pdbx_seq_one_letter_code
_entity_poly.pdbx_strand_id
1 'polypeptide(L)' 'MHTTPKAADIFTREVMARSGQNNTACYQCKRCASGCPVAEDTDMVIPNRLNRMVVLADIKKEQQRQGT' A
#
# COMPACT_ATOMS: atom_id res chain seq x y z
N MET A 1 -1.98 -15.70 8.69
CA MET A 1 -0.60 -15.24 8.41
C MET A 1 -0.37 -13.93 9.16
N HIS A 2 0.49 -13.93 10.18
CA HIS A 2 0.82 -12.73 10.95
C HIS A 2 2.13 -12.15 10.41
N THR A 3 2.07 -10.98 9.78
CA THR A 3 3.24 -10.15 9.50
C THR A 3 3.80 -9.67 10.84
N THR A 4 5.10 -9.88 11.09
CA THR A 4 5.73 -9.41 12.32
C THR A 4 6.02 -7.91 12.20
N PRO A 5 5.91 -7.13 13.30
CA PRO A 5 6.15 -5.68 13.27
C PRO A 5 7.53 -5.31 12.68
N LYS A 6 8.54 -6.15 12.93
CA LYS A 6 9.90 -5.94 12.42
C LYS A 6 10.01 -6.09 10.90
N ALA A 7 9.29 -7.04 10.30
CA ALA A 7 9.30 -7.21 8.85
C ALA A 7 8.60 -6.04 8.14
N ALA A 8 7.50 -5.54 8.72
CA ALA A 8 6.79 -4.37 8.21
C ALA A 8 7.65 -3.09 8.26
N ASP A 9 8.41 -2.89 9.33
CA ASP A 9 9.34 -1.76 9.46
C ASP A 9 10.43 -1.79 8.38
N ILE A 10 11.14 -2.91 8.22
CA ILE A 10 12.21 -3.05 7.24
C ILE A 10 11.70 -2.72 5.82
N PHE A 11 10.57 -3.32 5.43
CA PHE A 11 9.99 -3.10 4.11
C PHE A 11 9.54 -1.65 3.91
N THR A 12 8.88 -1.06 4.90
CA THR A 12 8.44 0.34 4.84
C THR A 12 9.63 1.28 4.65
N ARG A 13 10.72 1.06 5.39
CA ARG A 13 11.94 1.88 5.28
C ARG A 13 12.61 1.74 3.93
N GLU A 14 12.64 0.54 3.34
CA GLU A 14 13.16 0.33 1.99
C GLU A 14 12.34 1.11 0.95
N VAL A 15 11.01 1.01 1.01
CA VAL A 15 10.11 1.72 0.08
C VAL A 15 10.27 3.23 0.22
N MET A 16 10.35 3.75 1.44
CA MET A 16 10.59 5.17 1.68
C MET A 16 11.94 5.63 1.10
N ALA A 17 13.00 4.85 1.29
CA ALA A 17 14.33 5.17 0.76
C ALA A 17 14.37 5.20 -0.77
N ARG A 18 13.68 4.27 -1.43
CA ARG A 18 13.65 4.18 -2.90
C ARG A 18 12.73 5.20 -3.56
N SER A 19 11.61 5.53 -2.91
CA SER A 19 10.60 6.47 -3.45
C SER A 19 10.86 7.94 -3.07
N GLY A 20 11.65 8.19 -2.02
CA GLY A 20 11.82 9.52 -1.44
C GLY A 20 10.55 10.06 -0.78
N GLN A 21 9.54 9.22 -0.56
CA GLN A 21 8.25 9.60 0.03
C GLN A 21 8.13 9.07 1.46
N ASN A 22 7.37 9.78 2.30
CA ASN A 22 7.03 9.31 3.64
C ASN A 22 5.71 8.52 3.63
N ASN A 23 5.77 7.21 3.40
CA ASN A 23 4.58 6.34 3.35
C ASN A 23 3.83 6.25 4.70
N THR A 24 4.51 6.49 5.83
CA THR A 24 3.87 6.48 7.16
C THR A 24 3.03 7.73 7.44
N ALA A 25 3.21 8.81 6.68
CA ALA A 25 2.40 10.02 6.77
C ALA A 25 1.04 9.91 6.04
N CYS A 26 0.76 8.79 5.38
CA CYS A 26 -0.46 8.61 4.62
C CYS A 26 -1.70 8.52 5.53
N TYR A 27 -2.51 9.58 5.56
CA TYR A 27 -3.73 9.68 6.37
C TYR A 27 -4.93 8.88 5.85
N GLN A 28 -4.77 8.12 4.77
CA GLN A 28 -5.87 7.37 4.14
C GLN A 28 -7.08 8.22 3.72
N CYS A 29 -6.85 9.49 3.36
CA CYS A 29 -7.89 10.43 2.94
C CYS A 29 -8.48 10.14 1.54
N LYS A 30 -7.92 9.17 0.80
CA LYS A 30 -8.34 8.74 -0.55
C LYS A 30 -8.25 9.81 -1.66
N ARG A 31 -7.71 11.00 -1.40
CA ARG A 31 -7.54 12.05 -2.43
C ARG A 31 -6.66 11.61 -3.61
N CYS A 32 -5.63 10.80 -3.35
CA CYS A 32 -4.77 10.24 -4.40
C CYS A 32 -5.43 9.08 -5.15
N ALA A 33 -6.43 8.43 -4.57
CA ALA A 33 -7.16 7.34 -5.22
C ALA A 33 -8.05 7.84 -6.35
N SER A 34 -8.74 8.97 -6.15
CA SER A 34 -9.62 9.57 -7.18
C SER A 34 -8.87 10.10 -8.40
N GLY A 35 -7.55 10.29 -8.31
CA GLY A 35 -6.73 10.82 -9.40
C GLY A 35 -5.81 9.77 -10.04
N CYS A 36 -5.97 8.48 -9.74
CA CYS A 36 -5.07 7.46 -10.26
C CYS A 36 -5.42 7.11 -11.71
N PRO A 37 -4.55 7.41 -12.69
CA PRO A 37 -4.87 7.21 -14.12
C PRO A 37 -4.85 5.74 -14.55
N VAL A 38 -4.32 4.85 -13.70
CA VAL A 38 -4.14 3.41 -13.99
C VAL A 38 -4.93 2.54 -13.00
N ALA A 39 -5.96 3.11 -12.35
CA ALA A 39 -6.74 2.37 -11.35
C ALA A 39 -7.41 1.12 -11.95
N GLU A 40 -7.90 1.24 -13.19
CA GLU A 40 -8.54 0.16 -13.93
C GLU A 40 -7.52 -0.90 -14.40
N ASP A 41 -6.31 -0.47 -14.75
CA ASP A 41 -5.23 -1.37 -15.20
C ASP A 41 -4.53 -2.12 -14.04
N THR A 42 -4.80 -1.75 -12.79
CA THR A 42 -4.08 -2.25 -11.61
C THR A 42 -4.97 -3.04 -10.64
N ASP A 43 -6.10 -3.60 -11.09
CA ASP A 43 -7.07 -4.28 -10.21
C ASP A 43 -7.48 -3.42 -9.00
N MET A 44 -7.62 -2.10 -9.21
CA MET A 44 -7.90 -1.11 -8.15
C MET A 44 -6.82 -1.06 -7.06
N VAL A 45 -5.55 -1.36 -7.38
CA VAL A 45 -4.38 -1.07 -6.53
C VAL A 45 -4.02 0.41 -6.68
N ILE A 46 -4.83 1.23 -6.04
CA ILE A 46 -4.73 2.69 -6.04
C ILE A 46 -3.81 3.21 -4.92
N PRO A 47 -3.27 4.44 -5.03
CA PRO A 47 -2.15 4.88 -4.20
C PRO A 47 -2.40 4.88 -2.68
N ASN A 48 -3.61 5.18 -2.21
CA ASN A 48 -3.88 5.14 -0.76
C ASN A 48 -3.80 3.69 -0.22
N ARG A 49 -4.32 2.73 -1.00
CA ARG A 49 -4.30 1.30 -0.68
C ARG A 49 -2.88 0.76 -0.76
N LEU A 50 -2.14 1.13 -1.80
CA LEU A 50 -0.73 0.78 -1.94
C LEU A 50 0.09 1.25 -0.72
N ASN A 51 -0.08 2.50 -0.29
CA ASN A 51 0.58 3.00 0.92
C ASN A 51 0.23 2.19 2.18
N ARG A 52 -1.04 1.77 2.32
CA ARG A 52 -1.47 0.92 3.45
C ARG A 52 -0.81 -0.45 3.40
N MET A 53 -0.71 -1.05 2.21
CA MET A 53 -0.07 -2.35 2.01
C MET A 53 1.42 -2.30 2.35
N VAL A 54 2.11 -1.22 1.96
CA VAL A 54 3.51 -0.98 2.30
C VAL A 54 3.71 -0.98 3.81
N VAL A 55 2.96 -0.14 4.52
CA VAL A 55 3.10 0.02 5.98
C VAL A 55 2.77 -1.26 6.75
N LEU A 56 1.91 -2.13 6.20
CA LEU A 56 1.55 -3.40 6.83
C LEU A 56 2.39 -4.59 6.36
N ALA A 57 3.26 -4.42 5.36
CA ALA A 57 3.89 -5.50 4.61
C ALA A 57 2.90 -6.59 4.12
N ASP A 58 1.67 -6.19 3.79
CA ASP A 58 0.54 -7.09 3.47
C ASP A 58 0.26 -7.11 1.95
N ILE A 59 1.23 -7.55 1.15
CA ILE A 59 1.09 -7.60 -0.33
C ILE A 59 0.06 -8.67 -0.77
N LYS A 60 -0.16 -9.72 0.02
CA LYS A 60 -1.00 -10.88 -0.36
C LYS A 60 -2.51 -10.75 -0.06
N LYS A 61 -2.92 -9.81 0.80
CA LYS A 61 -4.32 -9.78 1.32
C LYS A 61 -5.33 -9.16 0.35
N GLU A 62 -4.91 -8.34 -0.62
CA GLU A 62 -5.88 -7.67 -1.50
C GLU A 62 -6.36 -8.57 -2.65
N GLN A 63 -5.53 -9.51 -3.12
CA GLN A 63 -5.92 -10.50 -4.15
C GLN A 63 -7.09 -11.40 -3.70
N GLN A 64 -7.38 -11.46 -2.40
CA GLN A 64 -8.40 -12.35 -1.83
C GLN A 64 -9.66 -11.63 -1.36
N ARG A 65 -9.75 -10.29 -1.44
CA ARG A 65 -10.92 -9.53 -0.94
C ARG A 65 -11.84 -8.99 -2.02
N GLN A 66 -11.61 -9.40 -3.27
CA GLN A 66 -12.45 -9.07 -4.44
C GLN A 66 -12.91 -10.33 -5.20
N GLY A 67 -13.04 -11.45 -4.48
CA GLY A 67 -13.90 -12.55 -4.91
C GLY A 67 -15.30 -12.33 -4.34
N THR A 68 -16.30 -12.34 -5.21
CA THR A 68 -17.68 -12.75 -4.89
C THR A 68 -17.72 -13.98 -3.98
#